data_AF-A0A0G0XG12-F1
#
_entry.id   AF-A0A0G0XG12-F1
#
_cell.length_a   1.000
_cell.length_b   1.000
_cell.length_c   1.000
_cell.angle_alpha   90.00
_cell.angle_beta   90.00
_cell.angle_gamma   90.00
#
_symmetry.space_group_name_H-M   'P 1'
#
loop_
_entity.id
_entity.type
_entity.pdbx_description
1 polymer ?
#
loop_
_entity_poly.entity_id
_entity_poly.type
_entity_poly.pdbx_seq_one_letter_code
_entity_poly.pdbx_strand_id
1 'polypeptide(L)'
;MKQSLSLNKIAEPVLSETKDHIPRNDTINMRDSFTFKIGGAAGFGIMTTGLMFSKAATRSGFHIFDYIEYPSLIRGGHNVMETHFAKERVYSQERGVDLLVALNRETFDLHKHELKDGAGVMYGPDVFELKPEELDGKNVSLIPVPLKKIIEETGILKIMENNVTVGAAAALFGFKLETVYSIIEDIFSNKGEEVIHENKKAAHAGY
;
A
#
# COMPACT_ATOMS: atom_id res chain seq x y z
N MET A 1 -5.93 -3.99 31.69
CA MET A 1 -5.91 -2.51 31.69
C MET A 1 -4.71 -2.06 30.88
N LYS A 2 -4.97 -1.41 29.73
CA LYS A 2 -4.07 -0.68 28.82
C LYS A 2 -2.93 -1.44 28.11
N GLN A 3 -3.25 -1.95 26.91
CA GLN A 3 -2.32 -2.09 25.78
C GLN A 3 -3.05 -1.51 24.56
N SER A 4 -3.18 -0.18 24.51
CA SER A 4 -3.88 0.53 23.41
C SER A 4 -3.11 1.77 22.93
N LEU A 5 -1.78 1.74 23.01
CA LEU A 5 -0.92 2.86 22.61
C LEU A 5 0.14 2.38 21.61
N SER A 6 -0.26 2.16 20.35
CA SER A 6 0.67 2.19 19.21
C SER A 6 -0.01 2.31 17.83
N LEU A 7 -1.32 2.04 17.71
CA LEU A 7 -2.06 2.15 16.43
C LEU A 7 -2.43 3.59 16.02
N ASN A 8 -2.38 4.56 16.93
CA ASN A 8 -2.89 5.92 16.69
C ASN A 8 -1.99 6.84 15.83
N LYS A 9 -0.86 6.37 15.29
CA LYS A 9 -0.02 7.22 14.40
C LYS A 9 -0.35 7.10 12.91
N ILE A 10 -1.15 6.10 12.50
CA ILE A 10 -1.46 5.85 11.08
C ILE A 10 -2.91 6.27 10.74
N ALA A 11 -3.78 6.47 11.74
CA ALA A 11 -5.23 6.53 11.52
C ALA A 11 -6.01 7.60 12.32
N GLU A 12 -5.56 8.86 12.37
CA GLU A 12 -6.45 9.97 12.76
C GLU A 12 -6.76 10.92 11.58
N PRO A 13 -8.05 11.15 11.25
CA PRO A 13 -8.46 12.02 10.15
C PRO A 13 -8.48 13.49 10.57
N VAL A 14 -7.86 14.33 9.76
CA VAL A 14 -8.00 15.79 9.78
C VAL A 14 -9.43 16.15 9.33
N LEU A 15 -10.34 16.26 10.29
CA LEU A 15 -11.60 16.99 10.16
C LEU A 15 -11.84 17.81 11.43
N SER A 16 -11.25 19.01 11.48
CA SER A 16 -11.97 20.19 12.00
C SER A 16 -11.25 21.45 11.54
N GLU A 17 -11.90 22.22 10.68
CA GLU A 17 -11.61 23.65 10.56
C GLU A 17 -12.07 24.33 11.86
N THR A 18 -11.24 25.19 12.45
CA THR A 18 -11.71 26.44 13.06
C THR A 18 -10.56 27.44 13.21
N LYS A 19 -10.95 28.71 13.11
CA LYS A 19 -10.19 29.93 12.87
C LYS A 19 -9.26 30.37 14.01
N ASP A 20 -8.24 31.13 13.62
CA ASP A 20 -7.53 32.19 14.38
C ASP A 20 -6.77 31.82 15.68
N HIS A 21 -5.51 31.36 15.57
CA HIS A 21 -4.37 31.83 16.40
C HIS A 21 -3.05 31.13 16.00
N ILE A 22 -1.95 31.89 15.83
CA ILE A 22 -0.56 31.39 15.86
C ILE A 22 -0.05 31.77 17.27
N PRO A 23 0.55 30.89 18.12
CA PRO A 23 1.86 30.27 17.84
C PRO A 23 2.23 28.91 18.53
N ARG A 24 3.37 28.37 18.07
CA ARG A 24 4.40 27.53 18.75
C ARG A 24 4.44 26.02 18.43
N ASN A 25 5.38 25.71 17.53
CA ASN A 25 6.36 24.62 17.55
C ASN A 25 6.18 23.60 18.69
N ASP A 26 5.66 22.42 18.36
CA ASP A 26 6.18 21.10 18.74
C ASP A 26 5.30 20.01 18.09
N THR A 27 5.95 19.01 17.46
CA THR A 27 5.37 17.84 16.76
C THR A 27 4.65 18.07 15.41
N ILE A 28 5.42 18.43 14.38
CA ILE A 28 5.11 17.99 13.00
C ILE A 28 6.30 17.17 12.51
N ASN A 29 6.12 15.86 12.40
CA ASN A 29 6.93 15.01 11.54
C ASN A 29 5.97 14.33 10.54
N MET A 30 5.24 15.15 9.78
CA MET A 30 4.68 14.73 8.50
C MET A 30 5.82 14.82 7.51
N ARG A 31 6.41 13.69 7.12
CA ARG A 31 7.20 13.68 5.88
C ARG A 31 6.19 13.82 4.74
N ASP A 32 6.32 14.86 3.92
CA ASP A 32 5.49 15.05 2.73
C ASP A 32 5.95 14.20 1.53
N SER A 33 6.81 13.21 1.78
CA SER A 33 7.46 12.32 0.81
C SER A 33 7.44 10.89 1.32
N PHE A 34 6.99 9.96 0.48
CA PHE A 34 6.81 8.56 0.82
C PHE A 34 7.29 7.66 -0.30
N THR A 35 7.86 6.52 0.08
CA THR A 35 8.19 5.42 -0.83
C THR A 35 7.28 4.23 -0.55
N PHE A 36 6.42 3.91 -1.50
CA PHE A 36 5.63 2.68 -1.55
C PHE A 36 6.36 1.64 -2.38
N LYS A 37 6.53 0.42 -1.87
CA LYS A 37 7.09 -0.70 -2.62
C LYS A 37 6.17 -1.91 -2.53
N ILE A 38 5.83 -2.49 -3.67
CA ILE A 38 5.09 -3.76 -3.74
C ILE A 38 5.93 -4.81 -4.44
N GLY A 39 5.92 -6.03 -3.90
CA GLY A 39 6.62 -7.16 -4.50
C GLY A 39 5.89 -8.49 -4.35
N GLY A 40 6.30 -9.43 -5.20
CA GLY A 40 5.85 -10.81 -5.14
C GLY A 40 6.19 -11.60 -6.40
N ALA A 41 5.74 -12.86 -6.42
CA ALA A 41 6.02 -13.77 -7.53
C ALA A 41 5.35 -13.32 -8.84
N ALA A 42 5.97 -13.66 -9.97
CA ALA A 42 5.38 -13.44 -11.29
C ALA A 42 3.97 -14.01 -11.39
N GLY A 43 3.06 -13.22 -11.98
CA GLY A 43 1.63 -13.55 -12.09
C GLY A 43 0.77 -13.08 -10.91
N PHE A 44 1.37 -12.56 -9.83
CA PHE A 44 0.58 -12.02 -8.71
C PHE A 44 -0.03 -10.66 -9.01
N GLY A 45 0.38 -9.99 -10.10
CA GLY A 45 -0.20 -8.71 -10.51
C GLY A 45 0.45 -7.48 -9.87
N ILE A 46 1.72 -7.60 -9.46
CA ILE A 46 2.55 -6.53 -8.88
C ILE A 46 2.45 -5.22 -9.68
N MET A 47 2.59 -5.30 -10.99
CA MET A 47 2.50 -4.15 -11.89
C MET A 47 1.13 -3.49 -11.87
N THR A 48 0.05 -4.28 -11.91
CA THR A 48 -1.31 -3.76 -11.90
C THR A 48 -1.57 -3.04 -10.58
N THR A 49 -1.27 -3.68 -9.47
CA THR A 49 -1.49 -3.14 -8.12
C THR A 49 -0.65 -1.89 -7.86
N GLY A 50 0.64 -1.91 -8.23
CA GLY A 50 1.52 -0.75 -8.08
C GLY A 50 1.08 0.44 -8.94
N LEU A 51 0.70 0.22 -10.21
CA LEU A 51 0.17 1.29 -11.06
C LEU A 51 -1.16 1.83 -10.55
N MET A 52 -2.04 0.98 -10.01
CA MET A 52 -3.30 1.42 -9.40
C MET A 52 -3.05 2.30 -8.19
N PHE A 53 -2.13 1.91 -7.31
CA PHE A 53 -1.71 2.74 -6.18
C PHE A 53 -1.14 4.09 -6.64
N SER A 54 -0.24 4.08 -7.64
CA SER A 54 0.39 5.27 -8.20
C SER A 54 -0.62 6.25 -8.80
N LYS A 55 -1.63 5.71 -9.50
CA LYS A 55 -2.76 6.51 -9.99
C LYS A 55 -3.60 7.07 -8.85
N ALA A 56 -3.80 6.31 -7.77
CA ALA A 56 -4.53 6.78 -6.60
C ALA A 56 -3.79 7.92 -5.89
N ALA A 57 -2.47 7.82 -5.74
CA ALA A 57 -1.62 8.89 -5.23
C ALA A 57 -1.72 10.14 -6.12
N THR A 58 -1.59 9.97 -7.44
CA THR A 58 -1.71 11.09 -8.41
C THR A 58 -3.06 11.79 -8.32
N ARG A 59 -4.17 11.02 -8.29
CA ARG A 59 -5.53 11.56 -8.15
C ARG A 59 -5.79 12.19 -6.78
N SER A 60 -5.01 11.83 -5.78
CA SER A 60 -5.04 12.42 -4.43
C SER A 60 -4.13 13.66 -4.29
N GLY A 61 -3.59 14.16 -5.42
CA GLY A 61 -2.83 15.40 -5.47
C GLY A 61 -1.35 15.27 -5.11
N PHE A 62 -0.77 14.08 -5.31
CA PHE A 62 0.68 13.86 -5.18
C PHE A 62 1.35 13.84 -6.56
N HIS A 63 2.61 14.25 -6.61
CA HIS A 63 3.49 13.95 -7.71
C HIS A 63 4.17 12.60 -7.47
N ILE A 64 4.36 11.81 -8.52
CA ILE A 64 4.90 10.45 -8.42
C ILE A 64 6.12 10.25 -9.32
N PHE A 65 6.98 9.31 -8.92
CA PHE A 65 8.03 8.71 -9.73
C PHE A 65 7.97 7.20 -9.52
N ASP A 66 7.58 6.48 -10.58
CA ASP A 66 7.51 5.03 -10.57
C ASP A 66 8.81 4.41 -11.07
N TYR A 67 9.24 3.35 -10.40
CA TYR A 67 10.34 2.50 -10.81
C TYR A 67 9.93 1.05 -10.76
N ILE A 68 10.36 0.30 -11.76
CA ILE A 68 10.01 -1.10 -11.91
C ILE A 68 11.30 -1.90 -12.03
N GLU A 69 11.43 -2.91 -11.19
CA GLU A 69 12.54 -3.86 -11.24
C GLU A 69 12.04 -5.17 -11.82
N TYR A 70 12.56 -5.51 -13.00
CA TYR A 70 12.35 -6.82 -13.62
C TYR A 70 13.59 -7.69 -13.45
N PRO A 71 13.45 -8.94 -12.97
CA PRO A 71 14.56 -9.87 -12.97
C PRO A 71 14.92 -10.21 -14.43
N SER A 72 16.18 -10.60 -14.65
CA SER A 72 16.67 -11.04 -15.96
C SER A 72 16.19 -12.47 -16.31
N LEU A 73 14.87 -12.67 -16.28
CA LEU A 73 14.18 -13.94 -16.48
C LEU A 73 13.02 -13.75 -17.45
N ILE A 74 12.87 -14.68 -18.40
CA ILE A 74 11.78 -14.63 -19.40
C ILE A 74 10.43 -15.05 -18.79
N ARG A 75 10.45 -15.92 -17.76
CA ARG A 75 9.26 -16.38 -17.02
C ARG A 75 9.61 -16.63 -15.56
N GLY A 76 8.67 -16.31 -14.67
CA GLY A 76 8.85 -16.50 -13.23
C GLY A 76 9.65 -15.38 -12.57
N GLY A 77 10.09 -15.63 -11.34
CA GLY A 77 10.89 -14.69 -10.55
C GLY A 77 10.06 -13.74 -9.69
N HIS A 78 10.80 -12.93 -8.94
CA HIS A 78 10.30 -11.89 -8.05
C HIS A 78 10.22 -10.57 -8.81
N ASN A 79 9.04 -9.94 -8.82
CA ASN A 79 8.82 -8.65 -9.46
C ASN A 79 8.55 -7.60 -8.39
N VAL A 80 9.04 -6.40 -8.63
CA VAL A 80 8.90 -5.27 -7.71
C VAL A 80 8.53 -4.03 -8.48
N MET A 81 7.64 -3.24 -7.89
CA MET A 81 7.38 -1.87 -8.31
C MET A 81 7.51 -0.96 -7.09
N GLU A 82 8.23 0.14 -7.27
CA GLU A 82 8.41 1.20 -6.28
C GLU A 82 7.79 2.50 -6.81
N THR A 83 7.09 3.21 -5.94
CA THR A 83 6.50 4.51 -6.22
C THR A 83 6.97 5.47 -5.14
N HIS A 84 7.82 6.42 -5.54
CA HIS A 84 8.14 7.58 -4.71
C HIS A 84 7.11 8.67 -5.00
N PHE A 85 6.45 9.20 -3.97
CA PHE A 85 5.42 10.21 -4.14
C PHE A 85 5.45 11.27 -3.04
N ALA A 86 5.20 12.52 -3.43
CA ALA A 86 5.25 13.66 -2.53
C ALA A 86 4.27 14.76 -2.95
N LYS A 87 3.99 15.72 -2.04
CA LYS A 87 3.17 16.90 -2.36
C LYS A 87 3.85 17.81 -3.37
N GLU A 88 5.17 17.85 -3.33
CA GLU A 88 6.01 18.56 -4.30
C GLU A 88 6.48 17.64 -5.42
N ARG A 89 6.95 18.23 -6.51
CA ARG A 89 7.41 17.47 -7.69
C ARG A 89 8.60 16.57 -7.34
N VAL A 90 8.45 15.28 -7.60
CA VAL A 90 9.51 14.27 -7.49
C VAL A 90 10.20 14.06 -8.84
N TYR A 91 11.51 13.79 -8.81
CA TYR A 91 12.35 13.68 -10.02
C TYR A 91 13.15 12.37 -10.10
N SER A 92 13.15 11.57 -9.04
CA SER A 92 13.90 10.33 -8.93
C SER A 92 13.25 9.41 -7.91
N GLN A 93 13.74 8.18 -7.78
CA GLN A 93 13.52 7.35 -6.60
C GLN A 93 14.05 8.02 -5.33
N GLU A 94 13.57 7.56 -4.18
CA GLU A 94 14.11 7.90 -2.86
C GLU A 94 14.68 6.64 -2.20
N ARG A 95 15.76 6.79 -1.42
CA ARG A 95 16.33 5.66 -0.70
C ARG A 95 15.43 5.20 0.43
N GLY A 96 15.19 3.89 0.46
CA GLY A 96 14.46 3.21 1.51
C GLY A 96 12.95 3.28 1.33
N VAL A 97 12.25 2.44 2.09
CA VAL A 97 10.82 2.17 1.91
C VAL A 97 10.03 2.58 3.15
N ASP A 98 8.94 3.36 2.96
CA ASP A 98 8.00 3.75 4.01
C ASP A 98 6.86 2.74 4.17
N LEU A 99 6.37 2.15 3.06
CA LEU A 99 5.44 1.02 3.09
C LEU A 99 5.90 -0.08 2.14
N LEU A 100 6.22 -1.25 2.69
CA LEU A 100 6.46 -2.47 1.92
C LEU A 100 5.19 -3.33 1.90
N VAL A 101 4.66 -3.59 0.71
CA VAL A 101 3.57 -4.53 0.47
C VAL A 101 4.17 -5.85 -0.01
N ALA A 102 4.20 -6.83 0.89
CA ALA A 102 4.77 -8.14 0.64
C ALA A 102 3.66 -9.17 0.36
N LEU A 103 3.48 -9.53 -0.91
CA LEU A 103 2.47 -10.55 -1.31
C LEU A 103 2.98 -11.99 -1.12
N ASN A 104 4.27 -12.16 -0.85
CA ASN A 104 4.86 -13.43 -0.47
C ASN A 104 6.02 -13.22 0.51
N ARG A 105 6.49 -14.32 1.10
CA ARG A 105 7.62 -14.34 2.02
C ARG A 105 8.92 -13.80 1.41
N GLU A 106 9.20 -14.19 0.16
CA GLU A 106 10.39 -13.77 -0.58
C GLU A 106 10.51 -12.24 -0.69
N THR A 107 9.40 -11.53 -0.89
CA THR A 107 9.38 -10.06 -0.92
C THR A 107 9.88 -9.45 0.39
N PHE A 108 9.41 -9.97 1.52
CA PHE A 108 9.85 -9.49 2.83
C PHE A 108 11.35 -9.76 3.02
N ASP A 109 11.79 -11.00 2.78
CA ASP A 109 13.19 -11.38 3.00
C ASP A 109 14.15 -10.57 2.12
N LEU A 110 13.77 -10.29 0.87
CA LEU A 110 14.58 -9.49 -0.06
C LEU A 110 14.61 -8.01 0.32
N HIS A 111 13.51 -7.40 0.78
CA HIS A 111 13.41 -5.94 0.91
C HIS A 111 13.37 -5.40 2.34
N LYS A 112 13.29 -6.25 3.38
CA LYS A 112 13.23 -5.78 4.78
C LYS A 112 14.41 -4.88 5.19
N HIS A 113 15.55 -5.06 4.54
CA HIS A 113 16.74 -4.25 4.79
C HIS A 113 16.60 -2.79 4.29
N GLU A 114 15.70 -2.52 3.35
CA GLU A 114 15.42 -1.20 2.78
C GLU A 114 14.43 -0.38 3.62
N LEU A 115 13.72 -1.00 4.57
CA LEU A 115 12.72 -0.33 5.41
C LEU A 115 13.36 0.83 6.21
N LYS A 116 12.72 2.01 6.10
CA LYS A 116 13.04 3.21 6.90
C LYS A 116 12.61 3.01 8.36
N ASP A 117 13.12 3.86 9.25
CA ASP A 117 12.60 3.96 10.62
C ASP A 117 11.17 4.50 10.58
N GLY A 118 10.26 3.82 11.29
CA GLY A 118 8.83 4.10 11.30
C GLY A 118 8.05 3.50 10.12
N ALA A 119 8.69 2.70 9.26
CA ALA A 119 8.03 2.12 8.09
C ALA A 119 6.96 1.06 8.47
N GLY A 120 6.09 0.76 7.52
CA GLY A 120 5.10 -0.32 7.60
C GLY A 120 5.43 -1.50 6.69
N VAL A 121 5.06 -2.71 7.11
CA VAL A 121 5.07 -3.91 6.26
C VAL A 121 3.65 -4.46 6.21
N MET A 122 2.98 -4.30 5.06
CA MET A 122 1.68 -4.89 4.79
C MET A 122 1.85 -6.30 4.23
N TYR A 123 1.19 -7.28 4.84
CA TYR A 123 1.31 -8.68 4.44
C TYR A 123 0.05 -9.49 4.79
N GLY A 124 -0.11 -10.63 4.12
CA GLY A 124 -1.14 -11.61 4.44
C GLY A 124 -0.69 -12.61 5.50
N PRO A 125 -1.14 -12.54 6.77
CA PRO A 125 -0.77 -13.54 7.79
C PRO A 125 -1.30 -14.95 7.47
N ASP A 126 -2.33 -15.04 6.63
CA ASP A 126 -2.89 -16.26 6.06
C ASP A 126 -2.15 -16.72 4.79
N VAL A 127 -1.21 -15.92 4.28
CA VAL A 127 -0.30 -16.27 3.18
C VAL A 127 1.04 -16.75 3.73
N PHE A 128 1.65 -16.02 4.66
CA PHE A 128 2.89 -16.38 5.33
C PHE A 128 3.01 -15.68 6.69
N GLU A 129 3.80 -16.26 7.59
CA GLU A 129 4.05 -15.69 8.91
C GLU A 129 5.24 -14.73 8.90
N LEU A 130 5.09 -13.64 9.65
CA LEU A 130 6.15 -12.71 10.02
C LEU A 130 6.12 -12.50 11.51
N LYS A 131 7.31 -12.43 12.12
CA LYS A 131 7.48 -12.16 13.54
C LYS A 131 8.28 -10.88 13.75
N PRO A 132 8.01 -10.08 14.81
CA PRO A 132 8.72 -8.83 15.06
C PRO A 132 10.24 -8.99 15.18
N GLU A 133 10.73 -10.16 15.61
CA GLU A 133 12.16 -10.43 15.77
C GLU A 133 12.91 -10.46 14.41
N GLU A 134 12.21 -10.65 13.30
CA GLU A 134 12.78 -10.72 11.95
C GLU A 134 13.12 -9.33 11.37
N LEU A 135 12.74 -8.26 12.06
CA LEU A 135 12.97 -6.86 11.69
C LEU A 135 14.31 -6.30 12.20
N ASP A 136 15.17 -7.13 12.80
CA ASP A 136 16.52 -6.78 13.24
C ASP A 136 16.57 -5.54 14.16
N GLY A 137 15.54 -5.37 15.01
CA GLY A 137 15.43 -4.25 15.95
C GLY A 137 15.01 -2.91 15.32
N LYS A 138 14.65 -2.89 14.02
CA LYS A 138 14.09 -1.70 13.38
C LYS A 138 12.71 -1.35 13.95
N ASN A 139 12.45 -0.06 14.11
CA ASN A 139 11.12 0.45 14.44
C ASN A 139 10.22 0.37 13.20
N VAL A 140 9.59 -0.79 12.97
CA VAL A 140 8.72 -1.06 11.83
C VAL A 140 7.40 -1.65 12.32
N SER A 141 6.29 -1.19 11.76
CA SER A 141 4.96 -1.71 12.06
C SER A 141 4.60 -2.86 11.11
N LEU A 142 4.25 -4.02 11.67
CA LEU A 142 3.64 -5.10 10.89
C LEU A 142 2.14 -4.84 10.74
N ILE A 143 1.65 -4.83 9.50
CA ILE A 143 0.26 -4.50 9.14
C ILE A 143 -0.37 -5.75 8.51
N PRO A 144 -1.00 -6.62 9.32
CA PRO A 144 -1.61 -7.84 8.80
C PRO A 144 -2.94 -7.52 8.09
N VAL A 145 -3.05 -7.95 6.83
CA VAL A 145 -4.29 -7.89 6.04
C VAL A 145 -4.63 -9.32 5.61
N PRO A 146 -5.67 -9.97 6.15
CA PRO A 146 -5.94 -11.39 5.91
C PRO A 146 -6.55 -11.61 4.51
N LEU A 147 -5.70 -11.55 3.48
CA LEU A 147 -6.07 -11.51 2.07
C LEU A 147 -6.93 -12.70 1.65
N LYS A 148 -6.54 -13.93 2.01
CA LYS A 148 -7.30 -15.14 1.64
C LYS A 148 -8.64 -15.16 2.35
N LYS A 149 -8.67 -14.82 3.64
CA LYS A 149 -9.90 -14.75 4.42
C LYS A 149 -10.89 -13.74 3.84
N ILE A 150 -10.41 -12.55 3.46
CA ILE A 150 -11.24 -11.53 2.80
C ILE A 150 -11.86 -12.08 1.52
N ILE A 151 -11.06 -12.76 0.69
CA ILE A 151 -11.53 -13.36 -0.56
C ILE A 151 -12.61 -14.42 -0.30
N GLU A 152 -12.38 -15.30 0.66
CA GLU A 152 -13.31 -16.37 1.04
C GLU A 152 -14.64 -15.82 1.59
N GLU A 153 -14.59 -14.84 2.50
CA GLU A 153 -15.77 -14.27 3.14
C GLU A 153 -16.60 -13.40 2.20
N THR A 154 -15.96 -12.71 1.25
CA THR A 154 -16.65 -11.85 0.29
C THR A 154 -17.13 -12.61 -0.95
N GLY A 155 -16.60 -13.80 -1.21
CA GLY A 155 -16.90 -14.61 -2.39
C GLY A 155 -16.34 -14.06 -3.70
N ILE A 156 -15.41 -13.10 -3.64
CA ILE A 156 -14.73 -12.58 -4.84
C ILE A 156 -13.76 -13.60 -5.41
N LEU A 157 -13.38 -13.45 -6.67
CA LEU A 157 -12.41 -14.34 -7.29
C LEU A 157 -10.99 -14.04 -6.78
N LYS A 158 -10.18 -15.09 -6.57
CA LYS A 158 -8.79 -14.96 -6.11
C LYS A 158 -7.92 -14.01 -6.96
N ILE A 159 -8.18 -13.93 -8.27
CA ILE A 159 -7.46 -13.01 -9.16
C ILE A 159 -7.63 -11.52 -8.78
N MET A 160 -8.66 -11.21 -7.98
CA MET A 160 -8.99 -9.86 -7.49
C MET A 160 -8.30 -9.53 -6.15
N GLU A 161 -7.46 -10.41 -5.60
CA GLU A 161 -6.63 -10.16 -4.41
C GLU A 161 -5.81 -8.85 -4.51
N ASN A 162 -5.40 -8.51 -5.74
CA ASN A 162 -4.75 -7.25 -6.07
C ASN A 162 -5.56 -6.03 -5.67
N ASN A 163 -6.88 -6.06 -5.87
CA ASN A 163 -7.73 -4.93 -5.56
C ASN A 163 -7.99 -4.82 -4.06
N VAL A 164 -8.08 -5.95 -3.34
CA VAL A 164 -8.04 -5.95 -1.86
C VAL A 164 -6.77 -5.24 -1.37
N THR A 165 -5.63 -5.58 -1.97
CA THR A 165 -4.32 -4.98 -1.64
C THR A 165 -4.29 -3.47 -1.91
N VAL A 166 -4.80 -3.01 -3.07
CA VAL A 166 -4.90 -1.56 -3.37
C VAL A 166 -5.81 -0.85 -2.37
N GLY A 167 -6.95 -1.45 -2.01
CA GLY A 167 -7.88 -0.90 -1.02
C GLY A 167 -7.21 -0.68 0.32
N ALA A 168 -6.52 -1.72 0.84
CA ALA A 168 -5.79 -1.64 2.09
C ALA A 168 -4.69 -0.57 2.06
N ALA A 169 -3.90 -0.52 0.97
CA ALA A 169 -2.88 0.51 0.82
C ALA A 169 -3.48 1.93 0.74
N ALA A 170 -4.63 2.10 0.06
CA ALA A 170 -5.33 3.38 -0.02
C ALA A 170 -5.82 3.85 1.36
N ALA A 171 -6.35 2.95 2.19
CA ALA A 171 -6.75 3.27 3.55
C ALA A 171 -5.57 3.75 4.41
N LEU A 172 -4.41 3.09 4.32
CA LEU A 172 -3.20 3.46 5.06
C LEU A 172 -2.69 4.87 4.74
N PHE A 173 -2.84 5.32 3.49
CA PHE A 173 -2.43 6.67 3.06
C PHE A 173 -3.57 7.69 3.05
N GLY A 174 -4.77 7.32 3.54
CA GLY A 174 -5.93 8.21 3.61
C GLY A 174 -6.47 8.62 2.23
N PHE A 175 -6.21 7.82 1.19
CA PHE A 175 -6.79 8.05 -0.13
C PHE A 175 -8.28 7.70 -0.10
N LYS A 176 -9.09 8.45 -0.85
CA LYS A 176 -10.54 8.21 -0.91
C LYS A 176 -10.83 6.92 -1.67
N LEU A 177 -11.73 6.09 -1.14
CA LEU A 177 -12.11 4.84 -1.79
C LEU A 177 -12.74 5.08 -3.17
N GLU A 178 -13.43 6.21 -3.36
CA GLU A 178 -13.98 6.65 -4.65
C GLU A 178 -12.89 6.86 -5.70
N THR A 179 -11.70 7.33 -5.28
CA THR A 179 -10.54 7.45 -6.17
C THR A 179 -10.13 6.07 -6.67
N VAL A 180 -10.06 5.06 -5.79
CA VAL A 180 -9.74 3.68 -6.17
C VAL A 180 -10.80 3.10 -7.11
N TYR A 181 -12.08 3.34 -6.82
CA TYR A 181 -13.18 2.90 -7.68
C TYR A 181 -13.10 3.46 -9.10
N SER A 182 -12.82 4.76 -9.24
CA SER A 182 -12.66 5.38 -10.55
C SER A 182 -11.48 4.78 -11.34
N ILE A 183 -10.40 4.37 -10.66
CA ILE A 183 -9.26 3.72 -11.30
C ILE A 183 -9.63 2.30 -11.76
N ILE A 184 -10.41 1.57 -10.95
CA ILE A 184 -10.94 0.25 -11.33
C ILE A 184 -11.83 0.37 -12.56
N GLU A 185 -12.73 1.34 -12.60
CA GLU A 185 -13.57 1.60 -13.79
C GLU A 185 -12.73 1.82 -15.04
N ASP A 186 -11.69 2.64 -14.96
CA ASP A 186 -10.83 2.93 -16.11
C ASP A 186 -10.10 1.68 -16.62
N ILE A 187 -9.54 0.88 -15.71
CA ILE A 187 -8.75 -0.32 -16.04
C ILE A 187 -9.64 -1.44 -16.60
N PHE A 188 -10.82 -1.62 -16.03
CA PHE A 188 -11.72 -2.73 -16.34
C PHE A 188 -12.91 -2.32 -17.23
N SER A 189 -12.92 -1.10 -17.78
CA SER A 189 -13.97 -0.56 -18.66
C SER A 189 -14.36 -1.51 -19.80
N ASN A 190 -13.38 -2.20 -20.40
CA ASN A 190 -13.59 -3.14 -21.50
C ASN A 190 -13.95 -4.57 -21.05
N LYS A 191 -14.16 -4.82 -19.76
CA LYS A 191 -14.43 -6.15 -19.19
C LYS A 191 -15.87 -6.35 -18.72
N GLY A 192 -16.71 -5.31 -18.78
CA GLY A 192 -18.11 -5.35 -18.40
C GLY A 192 -18.38 -4.91 -16.95
N GLU A 193 -19.61 -4.49 -16.69
CA GLU A 193 -20.02 -3.89 -15.40
C GLU A 193 -19.90 -4.84 -14.22
N GLU A 194 -20.19 -6.13 -14.41
CA GLU A 194 -20.07 -7.15 -13.35
C GLU A 194 -18.61 -7.28 -12.87
N VAL A 195 -17.65 -7.32 -13.80
CA VAL A 195 -16.23 -7.39 -13.46
C VAL A 195 -15.80 -6.13 -12.71
N ILE A 196 -16.26 -4.95 -13.13
CA ILE A 196 -15.99 -3.69 -12.42
C ILE A 196 -16.56 -3.73 -11.01
N HIS A 197 -17.81 -4.19 -10.85
CA HIS A 197 -18.49 -4.28 -9.56
C HIS A 197 -17.73 -5.18 -8.58
N GLU A 198 -17.37 -6.39 -9.01
CA GLU A 198 -16.64 -7.34 -8.17
C GLU A 198 -15.24 -6.83 -7.78
N ASN A 199 -14.55 -6.15 -8.70
CA ASN A 199 -13.25 -5.53 -8.38
C ASN A 199 -13.38 -4.36 -7.40
N LYS A 200 -14.45 -3.56 -7.47
CA LYS A 200 -14.74 -2.53 -6.47
C LYS A 200 -15.06 -3.14 -5.11
N LYS A 201 -15.85 -4.21 -5.08
CA LYS A 201 -16.14 -4.97 -3.85
C LYS A 201 -14.86 -5.50 -3.21
N ALA A 202 -13.93 -6.01 -4.02
CA ALA A 202 -12.61 -6.42 -3.56
C ALA A 202 -11.83 -5.26 -2.92
N ALA A 203 -11.76 -4.11 -3.59
CA ALA A 203 -11.09 -2.93 -3.04
C ALA A 203 -11.74 -2.42 -1.75
N HIS A 204 -13.08 -2.38 -1.69
CA HIS A 204 -13.80 -2.02 -0.47
C HIS A 204 -13.50 -2.97 0.68
N ALA A 205 -13.38 -4.27 0.42
CA ALA A 205 -13.14 -5.25 1.47
C ALA A 205 -11.73 -5.15 2.07
N GLY A 206 -10.77 -4.60 1.32
CA GLY A 206 -9.43 -4.31 1.82
C GLY A 206 -9.29 -2.94 2.50
N TYR A 207 -10.13 -1.97 2.15
CA TYR A 207 -10.12 -0.60 2.67
C TYR A 207 -10.66 -0.52 4.11
#